data_AF-X1EUY0-F1
#
_entry.id   AF-X1EUY0-F1
#
_cell.length_a   1.000
_cell.length_b   1.000
_cell.length_c   1.000
_cell.angle_alpha   90.00
_cell.angle_beta   90.00
_cell.angle_gamma   90.00
#
_symmetry.space_group_name_H-M   'P 1'
#
loop_
_entity.id
_entity.type
_entity.pdbx_description
1 polymer ?
#
loop_
_entity_poly.entity_id
_entity_poly.type
_entity_poly.pdbx_seq_one_letter_code
_entity_poly.pdbx_strand_id
1 'polypeptide(L)'
;PALQSWLFAPHVAAYMLAYVMMAKAGVQAVGQLLYQGREEGGAYELGTYRMVCLGFPLLSLGLILGSWWGKIAWGDYWNWDPKELWSLVSWLAYLGYLHFRYTFGKKWPKINSVIALGGFLAIVITLLWANLARIFTGLHSYAS
;
A
#
# COMPACT_ATOMS: atom_id res chain seq x y z
N PRO A 1 -25.63 -2.76 10.14
CA PRO A 1 -25.80 -3.41 8.81
C PRO A 1 -24.48 -3.65 8.04
N ALA A 2 -23.52 -2.70 8.04
CA ALA A 2 -22.26 -2.84 7.29
C ALA A 2 -21.23 -3.84 7.86
N LEU A 3 -21.20 -4.04 9.19
CA LEU A 3 -20.31 -4.99 9.89
C LEU A 3 -20.74 -6.47 9.78
N GLN A 4 -21.93 -6.74 9.24
CA GLN A 4 -22.50 -8.10 9.15
C GLN A 4 -22.42 -8.71 7.74
N SER A 5 -21.87 -7.99 6.76
CA SER A 5 -21.71 -8.53 5.41
C SER A 5 -20.61 -9.60 5.40
N TRP A 6 -20.91 -10.77 4.83
CA TRP A 6 -19.93 -11.85 4.59
C TRP A 6 -18.66 -11.38 3.87
N LEU A 7 -18.76 -10.32 3.06
CA LEU A 7 -17.66 -9.77 2.27
C LEU A 7 -16.64 -8.96 3.08
N PHE A 8 -17.00 -8.50 4.28
CA PHE A 8 -16.12 -7.71 5.14
C PHE A 8 -14.88 -8.51 5.58
N ALA A 9 -15.07 -9.74 6.05
CA ALA A 9 -13.98 -10.60 6.51
C ALA A 9 -12.95 -10.93 5.42
N PRO A 10 -13.32 -11.43 4.22
CA PRO A 10 -12.35 -11.72 3.16
C PRO A 10 -11.68 -10.45 2.60
N HIS A 11 -12.39 -9.33 2.52
CA HIS A 11 -11.82 -8.03 2.14
C HIS A 11 -10.70 -7.60 3.10
N VAL A 12 -11.00 -7.58 4.42
CA VAL A 12 -10.04 -7.17 5.44
C VAL A 12 -8.87 -8.15 5.51
N ALA A 13 -9.13 -9.45 5.45
CA ALA A 13 -8.07 -10.47 5.47
C ALA A 13 -7.10 -10.32 4.30
N ALA A 14 -7.61 -10.07 3.08
CA ALA A 14 -6.79 -9.83 1.89
C ALA A 14 -5.91 -8.59 2.07
N TYR A 15 -6.47 -7.49 2.58
CA TYR A 15 -5.71 -6.26 2.83
C TYR A 15 -4.66 -6.43 3.92
N MET A 16 -5.00 -7.06 5.04
CA MET A 16 -4.06 -7.28 6.14
C MET A 16 -2.88 -8.14 5.69
N LEU A 17 -3.14 -9.22 4.94
CA LEU A 17 -2.09 -10.06 4.40
C LEU A 17 -1.20 -9.29 3.42
N ALA A 18 -1.80 -8.50 2.52
CA ALA A 18 -1.07 -7.63 1.61
C ALA A 18 -0.19 -6.62 2.35
N TYR A 19 -0.72 -5.95 3.38
CA TYR A 19 0.00 -4.96 4.17
C TYR A 19 1.17 -5.56 4.94
N VAL A 20 1.05 -6.78 5.48
CA VAL A 20 2.18 -7.47 6.12
C VAL A 20 3.30 -7.75 5.11
N MET A 21 2.95 -8.22 3.91
CA MET A 21 3.94 -8.46 2.85
C MET A 21 4.60 -7.15 2.38
N MET A 22 3.82 -6.08 2.24
CA MET A 22 4.31 -4.76 1.84
C MET A 22 5.14 -4.08 2.94
N ALA A 23 4.82 -4.30 4.21
CA ALA A 23 5.62 -3.84 5.34
C ALA A 23 6.98 -4.53 5.37
N LYS A 24 7.01 -5.86 5.16
CA LYS A 24 8.27 -6.60 5.02
C LYS A 24 9.09 -6.10 3.83
N ALA A 25 8.44 -5.82 2.70
CA ALA A 25 9.09 -5.23 1.54
C ALA A 25 9.68 -3.84 1.88
N GLY A 26 8.96 -3.01 2.64
CA GLY A 26 9.45 -1.70 3.10
C GLY A 26 10.70 -1.80 3.99
N VAL A 27 10.71 -2.73 4.95
CA VAL A 27 11.89 -2.99 5.81
C VAL A 27 13.08 -3.47 4.97
N GLN A 28 12.84 -4.36 4.01
CA GLN A 28 13.89 -4.85 3.11
C GLN A 28 14.39 -3.74 2.17
N ALA A 29 13.52 -2.84 1.71
CA ALA A 29 13.91 -1.69 0.91
C ALA A 29 14.83 -0.73 1.70
N VAL A 30 14.53 -0.49 2.98
CA VAL A 30 15.44 0.26 3.87
C VAL A 30 16.77 -0.46 4.03
N GLY A 31 16.75 -1.77 4.26
CA GLY A 31 17.98 -2.59 4.32
C GLY A 31 18.83 -2.48 3.04
N GLN A 32 18.19 -2.50 1.87
CA GLN A 32 18.89 -2.31 0.59
C GLN A 32 19.57 -0.94 0.51
N LEU A 33 18.92 0.13 0.99
CA LEU A 33 19.48 1.48 0.99
C LEU A 33 20.65 1.63 1.97
N LEU A 34 20.58 0.96 3.14
CA LEU A 34 21.63 1.01 4.16
C LEU A 34 22.87 0.16 3.80
N TYR A 35 22.67 -1.03 3.22
CA TYR A 35 23.74 -1.98 2.90
C TYR A 35 24.14 -1.94 1.42
N GLN A 36 23.97 -0.80 0.78
CA GLN A 36 24.28 -0.65 -0.64
C GLN A 36 25.78 -0.88 -0.93
N GLY A 37 26.07 -1.68 -1.96
CA GLY A 37 27.44 -2.01 -2.36
C GLY A 37 28.03 -3.23 -1.66
N ARG A 38 27.30 -3.82 -0.70
CA ARG A 38 27.60 -5.13 -0.10
C ARG A 38 26.80 -6.22 -0.81
N GLU A 39 27.26 -7.47 -0.72
CA GLU A 39 26.51 -8.64 -1.24
C GLU A 39 25.09 -8.72 -0.64
N GLU A 40 24.95 -8.35 0.64
CA GLU A 40 23.68 -8.32 1.37
C GLU A 40 22.64 -7.40 0.70
N GLY A 41 23.07 -6.29 0.09
CA GLY A 41 22.19 -5.35 -0.62
C GLY A 41 21.44 -6.01 -1.79
N GLY A 42 22.07 -6.97 -2.47
CA GLY A 42 21.43 -7.75 -3.54
C GLY A 42 20.36 -8.72 -3.01
N ALA A 43 20.58 -9.30 -1.82
CA ALA A 43 19.61 -10.16 -1.17
C ALA A 43 18.35 -9.38 -0.73
N TYR A 44 18.53 -8.17 -0.20
CA TYR A 44 17.43 -7.28 0.19
C TYR A 44 16.60 -6.80 -1.02
N GLU A 45 17.23 -6.46 -2.14
CA GLU A 45 16.53 -6.10 -3.38
C GLU A 45 15.65 -7.25 -3.88
N LEU A 46 16.20 -8.45 -3.94
CA LEU A 46 15.46 -9.64 -4.38
C LEU A 46 14.33 -9.99 -3.41
N GLY A 47 14.58 -9.87 -2.11
CA GLY A 47 13.56 -10.06 -1.07
C GLY A 47 12.39 -9.09 -1.26
N THR A 48 12.68 -7.81 -1.44
CA THR A 48 11.69 -6.76 -1.70
C THR A 48 10.84 -7.10 -2.92
N TYR A 49 11.49 -7.43 -4.04
CA TYR A 49 10.78 -7.79 -5.27
C TYR A 49 9.83 -8.98 -5.09
N ARG A 50 10.28 -10.05 -4.42
CA ARG A 50 9.45 -11.24 -4.15
C ARG A 50 8.24 -10.90 -3.28
N MET A 51 8.44 -10.10 -2.23
CA MET A 51 7.34 -9.68 -1.35
C MET A 51 6.33 -8.79 -2.09
N VAL A 52 6.79 -7.88 -2.94
CA VAL A 52 5.89 -7.03 -3.75
C VAL A 52 5.14 -7.87 -4.79
N CYS A 53 5.79 -8.80 -5.48
CA CYS A 53 5.12 -9.69 -6.42
C CYS A 53 4.03 -10.56 -5.78
N LEU A 54 4.24 -11.01 -4.54
CA LEU A 54 3.23 -11.79 -3.80
C LEU A 54 2.13 -10.91 -3.22
N GLY A 55 2.47 -9.74 -2.69
CA GLY A 55 1.51 -8.85 -2.05
C GLY A 55 0.68 -8.01 -3.03
N PHE A 56 1.18 -7.70 -4.23
CA PHE A 56 0.47 -6.84 -5.19
C PHE A 56 -0.86 -7.45 -5.71
N PRO A 57 -0.94 -8.75 -6.05
CA PRO A 57 -2.21 -9.40 -6.35
C PRO A 57 -3.19 -9.35 -5.18
N LEU A 58 -2.71 -9.57 -3.95
CA LEU A 58 -3.54 -9.48 -2.74
C LEU A 58 -4.04 -8.06 -2.49
N LEU A 59 -3.21 -7.05 -2.73
CA LEU A 59 -3.56 -5.64 -2.62
C LEU A 59 -4.61 -5.25 -3.68
N SER A 60 -4.47 -5.78 -4.90
CA SER A 60 -5.45 -5.61 -5.99
C SER A 60 -6.80 -6.26 -5.66
N LEU A 61 -6.78 -7.48 -5.11
CA LEU A 61 -7.98 -8.16 -4.63
C LEU A 61 -8.63 -7.39 -3.48
N GLY A 62 -7.83 -6.89 -2.53
CA GLY A 62 -8.30 -6.04 -1.44
C GLY A 62 -9.02 -4.81 -1.96
N LEU A 63 -8.46 -4.12 -2.96
CA LEU A 63 -9.05 -2.93 -3.59
C LEU A 63 -10.39 -3.25 -4.25
N ILE A 64 -10.47 -4.31 -5.06
CA ILE A 64 -11.72 -4.72 -5.74
C ILE A 64 -12.80 -5.13 -4.73
N LEU A 65 -12.43 -5.97 -3.75
CA LEU A 65 -13.35 -6.38 -2.68
C LEU A 65 -13.79 -5.18 -1.83
N GLY A 66 -12.92 -4.18 -1.67
CA GLY A 66 -13.21 -2.93 -0.97
C GLY A 66 -14.24 -2.09 -1.70
N SER A 67 -14.09 -1.90 -3.01
CA SER A 67 -15.09 -1.19 -3.82
C SER A 67 -16.45 -1.89 -3.78
N TRP A 68 -16.47 -3.23 -3.83
CA TRP A 68 -17.72 -3.99 -3.73
C TRP A 68 -18.36 -3.84 -2.35
N TRP A 69 -17.57 -3.97 -1.27
CA TRP A 69 -18.06 -3.77 0.09
C TRP A 69 -18.56 -2.33 0.31
N GLY A 70 -17.88 -1.34 -0.27
CA GLY A 70 -18.30 0.07 -0.27
C GLY A 70 -19.73 0.25 -0.76
N LYS A 71 -20.08 -0.39 -1.87
CA LYS A 71 -21.47 -0.37 -2.38
C LYS A 71 -22.47 -0.95 -1.40
N ILE A 72 -22.14 -2.06 -0.74
CA ILE A 72 -23.04 -2.71 0.22
C ILE A 72 -23.22 -1.85 1.47
N ALA A 73 -22.16 -1.18 1.93
CA ALA A 73 -22.15 -0.46 3.19
C ALA A 73 -22.64 1.00 3.06
N TRP A 74 -22.37 1.67 1.94
CA TRP A 74 -22.60 3.12 1.75
C TRP A 74 -23.42 3.44 0.50
N GLY A 75 -23.75 2.45 -0.34
CA GLY A 75 -24.52 2.62 -1.58
C GLY A 75 -23.68 2.86 -2.84
N ASP A 76 -22.43 3.31 -2.68
CA ASP A 76 -21.55 3.70 -3.78
C ASP A 76 -20.26 2.86 -3.83
N TYR A 77 -19.76 2.60 -5.04
CA TYR A 77 -18.53 1.82 -5.26
C TYR A 77 -17.24 2.57 -4.91
N TRP A 78 -17.27 3.90 -5.03
CA TRP A 78 -16.12 4.76 -4.86
C TRP A 78 -16.58 6.18 -4.55
N ASN A 79 -16.14 6.71 -3.42
CA ASN A 79 -16.57 8.02 -2.91
C ASN A 79 -15.42 9.04 -2.85
N TRP A 80 -14.24 8.70 -3.38
CA TRP A 80 -13.05 9.55 -3.30
C TRP A 80 -12.69 9.98 -1.88
N ASP A 81 -13.12 9.20 -0.88
CA ASP A 81 -12.71 9.38 0.51
C ASP A 81 -11.18 9.29 0.55
N PRO A 82 -10.48 10.17 1.30
CA PRO A 82 -9.05 10.06 1.49
C PRO A 82 -8.54 8.63 1.74
N LYS A 83 -9.27 7.78 2.48
CA LYS A 83 -8.85 6.38 2.67
C LYS A 83 -8.80 5.59 1.35
N GLU A 84 -9.77 5.81 0.47
CA GLU A 84 -9.89 5.15 -0.84
C GLU A 84 -8.82 5.72 -1.79
N LEU A 85 -8.64 7.05 -1.79
CA LEU A 85 -7.61 7.72 -2.57
C LEU A 85 -6.19 7.23 -2.20
N TRP A 86 -5.86 7.15 -0.90
CA TRP A 86 -4.54 6.66 -0.47
C TRP A 86 -4.34 5.18 -0.77
N SER A 87 -5.39 4.36 -0.69
CA SER A 87 -5.32 2.97 -1.15
C SER A 87 -5.01 2.88 -2.65
N LEU A 88 -5.63 3.72 -3.49
CA LEU A 88 -5.33 3.80 -4.92
C LEU A 88 -3.90 4.31 -5.17
N VAL A 89 -3.44 5.33 -4.44
CA VAL A 89 -2.06 5.84 -4.52
C VAL A 89 -1.06 4.74 -4.17
N SER A 90 -1.33 3.96 -3.12
CA SER A 90 -0.46 2.84 -2.75
C SER A 90 -0.41 1.77 -3.85
N TRP A 91 -1.56 1.45 -4.45
CA TRP A 91 -1.65 0.50 -5.56
C TRP A 91 -0.85 0.99 -6.77
N LEU A 92 -1.00 2.27 -7.15
CA LEU A 92 -0.25 2.90 -8.24
C LEU A 92 1.26 2.94 -7.96
N ALA A 93 1.68 3.20 -6.72
CA ALA A 93 3.09 3.19 -6.35
C ALA A 93 3.72 1.80 -6.53
N TYR A 94 3.03 0.73 -6.11
CA TYR A 94 3.52 -0.64 -6.31
C TYR A 94 3.42 -1.12 -7.77
N LEU A 95 2.41 -0.66 -8.52
CA LEU A 95 2.37 -0.87 -9.96
C LEU A 95 3.56 -0.20 -10.65
N GLY A 96 3.87 1.04 -10.28
CA GLY A 96 5.03 1.79 -10.75
C GLY A 96 6.35 1.09 -10.40
N TYR A 97 6.47 0.54 -9.18
CA TYR A 97 7.62 -0.28 -8.80
C TYR A 97 7.80 -1.48 -9.73
N LEU A 98 6.74 -2.26 -9.96
CA LEU A 98 6.81 -3.44 -10.83
C LEU A 98 7.12 -3.05 -12.29
N HIS A 99 6.51 -1.97 -12.79
CA HIS A 99 6.75 -1.46 -14.13
C HIS A 99 8.20 -0.98 -14.32
N PHE A 100 8.72 -0.23 -13.34
CA PHE A 100 10.11 0.22 -13.36
C PHE A 100 11.07 -0.97 -13.28
N ARG A 101 10.76 -1.97 -12.44
CA ARG A 101 11.58 -3.17 -12.28
C ARG A 101 11.60 -4.05 -13.52
N TYR A 102 10.49 -4.10 -14.25
CA TYR A 102 10.37 -4.77 -15.55
C TYR A 102 11.17 -4.05 -16.63
N THR A 103 11.08 -2.71 -16.69
CA THR A 103 11.71 -1.88 -17.73
C THR A 103 13.22 -1.74 -17.55
N PHE A 104 13.69 -1.47 -16.32
CA PHE A 104 15.09 -1.15 -16.04
C PHE A 104 15.86 -2.28 -15.34
N GLY A 105 15.17 -3.38 -14.99
CA GLY A 105 15.79 -4.52 -14.33
C GLY A 105 16.44 -4.13 -12.99
N LYS A 106 17.65 -4.65 -12.75
CA LYS A 106 18.45 -4.35 -11.55
C LYS A 106 19.39 -3.14 -11.72
N LYS A 107 19.31 -2.39 -12.82
CA LYS A 107 20.26 -1.28 -13.08
C LYS A 107 20.23 -0.20 -12.00
N TRP A 108 19.06 0.07 -11.41
CA TRP A 108 18.85 1.16 -10.45
C TRP A 108 18.21 0.66 -9.15
N PRO A 109 18.95 -0.08 -8.30
CA PRO A 109 18.39 -0.69 -7.08
C PRO A 109 17.96 0.38 -6.06
N LYS A 110 18.62 1.54 -6.01
CA LYS A 110 18.22 2.69 -5.17
C LYS A 110 16.81 3.17 -5.50
N ILE A 111 16.55 3.41 -6.80
CA ILE A 111 15.28 3.97 -7.27
C ILE A 111 14.16 2.96 -6.99
N ASN A 112 14.40 1.67 -7.24
CA ASN A 112 13.47 0.60 -6.87
C ASN A 112 13.10 0.64 -5.38
N SER A 113 14.09 0.72 -4.48
CA SER A 113 13.83 0.74 -3.05
C SER A 113 13.10 2.01 -2.59
N VAL A 114 13.40 3.17 -3.20
CA VAL A 114 12.68 4.42 -2.91
C VAL A 114 11.22 4.34 -3.34
N ILE A 115 10.91 3.77 -4.51
CA ILE A 115 9.52 3.59 -4.96
C ILE A 115 8.78 2.61 -4.04
N ALA A 116 9.41 1.48 -3.67
CA ALA A 116 8.82 0.53 -2.73
C ALA A 116 8.55 1.15 -1.35
N LEU A 117 9.45 2.01 -0.87
CA LEU A 117 9.29 2.74 0.38
C LEU A 117 8.17 3.78 0.28
N GLY A 118 8.07 4.50 -0.85
CA GLY A 118 6.96 5.43 -1.12
C GLY A 118 5.60 4.73 -1.11
N GLY A 119 5.50 3.54 -1.71
CA GLY A 119 4.30 2.70 -1.64
C GLY A 119 3.97 2.26 -0.21
N PHE A 120 4.97 1.92 0.58
CA PHE A 120 4.78 1.55 1.99
C PHE A 120 4.30 2.74 2.83
N LEU A 121 4.87 3.92 2.62
CA LEU A 121 4.43 5.15 3.28
C LEU A 121 2.97 5.47 2.91
N ALA A 122 2.57 5.28 1.66
CA ALA A 122 1.17 5.44 1.26
C ALA A 122 0.24 4.48 2.01
N ILE A 123 0.63 3.21 2.21
CA ILE A 123 -0.14 2.26 3.05
C ILE A 123 -0.25 2.75 4.49
N VAL A 124 0.86 3.22 5.07
CA VAL A 124 0.87 3.76 6.44
C VAL A 124 -0.07 4.95 6.56
N ILE A 125 -0.10 5.84 5.57
CA ILE A 125 -1.04 6.97 5.53
C ILE A 125 -2.49 6.45 5.47
N THR A 126 -2.79 5.44 4.64
CA THR A 126 -4.12 4.82 4.57
C THR A 126 -4.58 4.27 5.93
N LEU A 127 -3.69 3.61 6.68
CA LEU A 127 -3.99 3.04 8.00
C LEU A 127 -4.13 4.11 9.09
N LEU A 128 -3.25 5.13 9.05
CA LEU A 128 -3.22 6.20 10.03
C LEU A 128 -4.24 7.30 9.73
N TRP A 129 -4.88 7.31 8.56
CA TRP A 129 -5.81 8.38 8.16
C TRP A 129 -6.93 8.59 9.19
N ALA A 130 -7.50 7.54 9.78
CA ALA A 130 -8.53 7.70 10.80
C ALA A 130 -8.04 8.50 12.03
N ASN A 131 -6.75 8.40 12.36
CA ASN A 131 -6.12 9.16 13.43
C ASN A 131 -5.64 10.55 12.95
N LEU A 132 -5.15 10.65 11.70
CA LEU A 132 -4.69 11.89 11.09
C LEU A 132 -5.84 12.85 10.76
N ALA A 133 -6.98 12.34 10.33
CA ALA A 133 -8.20 13.10 10.06
C ALA A 133 -8.65 13.89 11.30
N ARG A 134 -8.52 13.32 12.50
CA ARG A 134 -8.81 14.01 13.77
C ARG A 134 -7.84 15.17 14.06
N ILE A 135 -6.60 15.09 13.57
CA ILE A 135 -5.58 16.13 13.72
C ILE A 135 -5.83 17.26 12.69
N PHE A 136 -6.25 16.93 11.47
CA PHE A 136 -6.56 17.90 10.42
C PHE A 136 -7.94 18.60 10.60
N THR A 137 -8.90 17.98 11.29
CA THR A 137 -10.15 18.66 11.70
C THR A 137 -9.93 19.79 12.69
N GLY A 138 -8.80 19.82 13.41
CA GLY A 138 -8.46 20.88 14.37
C GLY A 138 -7.99 22.19 13.73
N LEU A 139 -7.62 22.21 12.45
CA LEU A 139 -7.03 23.38 11.77
C LEU A 139 -7.95 24.02 10.70
N HIS A 140 -9.05 23.37 10.32
CA HIS A 140 -10.04 23.91 9.37
C HIS A 140 -11.44 24.16 9.99
N SER A 141 -11.53 24.26 11.31
CA SER A 141 -12.67 24.92 11.98
C SER A 141 -12.52 26.44 11.88
N TYR A 142 -12.52 26.98 10.65
CA TYR A 142 -12.69 28.41 10.37
C TYR A 142 -13.84 28.65 9.38
N ALA A 143 -14.91 27.87 9.53
CA ALA A 143 -16.22 28.24 9.02
C ALA A 143 -17.27 27.63 9.95
N SER A 144 -17.81 28.52 10.79
CA SER A 144 -19.14 28.47 11.39
C SER A 144 -20.23 28.13 10.38
#